data_AF-A0A9D8ETH7-F1
#
_entry.id   AF-A0A9D8ETH7-F1
#
_cell.length_a   1.000
_cell.length_b   1.000
_cell.length_c   1.000
_cell.angle_alpha   90.00
_cell.angle_beta   90.00
_cell.angle_gamma   90.00
#
_symmetry.space_group_name_H-M   'P 1'
#
loop_
_entity.id
_entity.type
_entity.pdbx_description
1 polymer ?
#
loop_
_entity_poly.entity_id
_entity_poly.type
_entity_poly.pdbx_seq_one_letter_code
_entity_poly.pdbx_strand_id
1 'polypeptide(L)'
;PPRQKLRIVEIFRKIGNFVAVTGDGVNDAPALKAANIGVAMGSGTDVTKDTASIIVVDDSFSSIIAGVEEGRFAYDNIRKVIYLLVSTGIAELLLFILAISLGLPIALIAIQLLWLNMVTNGIQGAALAFEKGEPEAMKRKPRPPSEGIFNRLMLEETVLSALVMTGVTFGLWVYLINNGWAINEARNLLLLLMVIFQNMHVFNCRSEKKSAFRVPISRNYFLSLGVLGAFSLHIAAMYTPFMQELLSVRPVDIQWWGIITGLAFSIIIVMEIYKVVKRRLTGKFSGLSGIL
;
A
#
# COMPACT_ATOMS: atom_id res chain seq x y z
N PRO A 1 13.16 6.75 43.20
CA PRO A 1 12.37 8.00 43.12
C PRO A 1 11.90 8.29 41.68
N PRO A 2 10.85 9.11 41.47
CA PRO A 2 10.26 9.42 40.16
C PRO A 2 11.28 9.80 39.08
N ARG A 3 12.32 10.54 39.47
CA ARG A 3 13.44 10.96 38.59
C ARG A 3 14.25 9.80 38.00
N GLN A 4 14.29 8.64 38.66
CA GLN A 4 15.03 7.47 38.15
C GLN A 4 14.29 6.80 36.99
N LYS A 5 12.95 6.63 37.07
CA LYS A 5 12.16 6.08 35.96
C LYS A 5 12.30 6.97 34.72
N LEU A 6 12.16 8.29 34.89
CA LEU A 6 12.40 9.27 33.82
C LEU A 6 13.80 9.12 33.20
N ARG A 7 14.85 9.07 34.04
CA ARG A 7 16.23 8.94 33.56
C ARG A 7 16.45 7.66 32.74
N ILE A 8 15.83 6.54 33.13
CA ILE A 8 15.91 5.29 32.37
C ILE A 8 15.30 5.48 30.97
N VAL A 9 14.10 6.07 30.90
CA VAL A 9 13.41 6.34 29.63
C VAL A 9 14.26 7.22 28.71
N GLU A 10 14.83 8.30 29.25
CA GLU A 10 15.72 9.20 28.50
C GLU A 10 16.95 8.48 27.95
N ILE A 11 17.57 7.59 28.73
CA ILE A 11 18.74 6.81 28.28
C ILE A 11 18.34 5.86 27.15
N PHE A 12 17.27 5.08 27.31
CA PHE A 12 16.83 4.15 26.26
C PHE A 12 16.46 4.86 24.95
N ARG A 13 15.82 6.03 25.05
CA ARG A 13 15.53 6.89 23.89
C ARG A 13 16.80 7.46 23.26
N LYS A 14 17.78 7.91 24.06
CA LYS A 14 19.08 8.42 23.56
C LYS A 14 19.87 7.36 22.80
N ILE A 15 19.74 6.08 23.16
CA ILE A 15 20.36 4.95 22.46
C ILE A 15 19.58 4.58 21.18
N GLY A 16 18.47 5.26 20.88
CA GLY A 16 17.70 5.10 19.64
C GLY A 16 16.59 4.07 19.70
N ASN A 17 16.20 3.61 20.90
CA ASN A 17 15.06 2.69 21.06
C ASN A 17 13.73 3.45 21.02
N PHE A 18 12.69 2.76 20.56
CA PHE A 18 11.31 3.21 20.71
C PHE A 18 10.76 2.68 22.03
N VAL A 19 10.50 3.59 22.98
CA VAL A 19 10.23 3.24 24.38
C VAL A 19 8.74 3.43 24.70
N ALA A 20 8.09 2.36 25.16
CA ALA A 20 6.79 2.42 25.80
C ALA A 20 6.95 2.33 27.33
N VAL A 21 6.17 3.11 28.08
CA VAL A 21 6.18 3.10 29.55
C VAL A 21 4.77 2.90 30.05
N THR A 22 4.60 2.03 31.04
CA THR A 22 3.34 1.85 31.75
C THR A 22 3.39 2.54 33.12
N GLY A 23 2.26 3.09 33.57
CA GLY A 23 2.19 3.74 34.88
C GLY A 23 0.75 3.94 35.36
N ASP A 24 0.59 4.03 36.66
CA ASP A 24 -0.69 4.14 37.37
C ASP A 24 -0.68 5.25 38.44
N GLY A 25 0.50 5.58 38.98
CA GLY A 25 0.67 6.65 39.98
C GLY A 25 1.15 7.98 39.39
N VAL A 26 0.79 9.09 40.05
CA VAL A 26 1.24 10.46 39.70
C VAL A 26 2.77 10.56 39.50
N ASN A 27 3.53 9.75 40.23
CA ASN A 27 4.98 9.63 40.13
C ASN A 27 5.50 9.14 38.77
N ASP A 28 4.64 8.46 38.00
CA ASP A 28 4.98 7.92 36.67
C ASP A 28 4.68 8.90 35.55
N ALA A 29 3.90 9.96 35.80
CA ALA A 29 3.54 10.96 34.81
C ALA A 29 4.76 11.55 34.07
N PRO A 30 5.87 11.93 34.73
CA PRO A 30 7.05 12.42 34.01
C PRO A 30 7.64 11.37 33.05
N ALA A 31 7.66 10.10 33.45
CA ALA A 31 8.20 9.02 32.63
C ALA A 31 7.26 8.65 31.47
N LEU A 32 5.95 8.65 31.69
CA LEU A 32 4.92 8.47 30.66
C LEU A 32 5.03 9.55 29.58
N LYS A 33 5.16 10.82 30.00
CA LYS A 33 5.31 11.95 29.09
C LYS A 33 6.62 11.91 28.29
N ALA A 34 7.69 11.41 28.89
CA ALA A 34 8.99 11.30 28.24
C ALA A 34 9.12 10.08 27.32
N ALA A 35 8.23 9.10 27.41
CA ALA A 35 8.23 7.92 26.55
C ALA A 35 7.84 8.27 25.11
N ASN A 36 8.10 7.37 24.15
CA ASN A 36 7.49 7.48 22.83
C ASN A 36 5.99 7.19 22.90
N ILE A 37 5.59 6.25 23.77
CA ILE A 37 4.20 5.93 24.08
C ILE A 37 4.07 5.77 25.59
N GLY A 38 3.29 6.66 26.23
CA GLY A 38 2.85 6.47 27.62
C GLY A 38 1.57 5.64 27.66
N VAL A 39 1.52 4.64 28.53
CA VAL A 39 0.37 3.75 28.73
C VAL A 39 -0.10 3.85 30.18
N ALA A 40 -1.30 4.37 30.40
CA ALA A 40 -1.90 4.44 31.73
C ALA A 40 -2.78 3.22 32.00
N MET A 41 -2.77 2.76 33.24
CA MET A 41 -3.75 1.76 33.71
C MET A 41 -5.12 2.43 33.94
N GLY A 42 -6.21 1.70 33.70
CA GLY A 42 -7.59 2.13 33.92
C GLY A 42 -7.88 2.44 35.39
N SER A 43 -7.28 1.71 36.33
CA SER A 43 -7.29 2.04 37.77
C SER A 43 -6.28 3.13 38.17
N GLY A 44 -5.47 3.62 37.23
CA GLY A 44 -4.50 4.68 37.47
C GLY A 44 -5.12 6.02 37.82
N THR A 45 -4.30 6.91 38.37
CA THR A 45 -4.69 8.29 38.71
C THR A 45 -5.09 9.10 37.47
N ASP A 46 -5.96 10.09 37.64
CA ASP A 46 -6.37 10.96 36.54
C ASP A 46 -5.17 11.68 35.91
N VAL A 47 -4.17 12.03 36.72
CA VAL A 47 -2.90 12.62 36.23
C VAL A 47 -2.18 11.67 35.26
N THR A 48 -2.12 10.36 35.57
CA THR A 48 -1.49 9.40 34.66
C THR A 48 -2.29 9.17 33.39
N LYS A 49 -3.62 9.13 33.47
CA LYS A 49 -4.51 8.96 32.31
C LYS A 49 -4.43 10.14 31.35
N ASP A 50 -4.42 11.36 31.90
CA ASP A 50 -4.30 12.59 31.11
C ASP A 50 -2.91 12.74 30.47
N THR A 51 -1.88 12.17 31.10
CA THR A 51 -0.50 12.24 30.58
C THR A 51 -0.21 11.16 29.53
N ALA A 52 -0.91 10.02 29.57
CA ALA A 52 -0.65 8.88 28.70
C ALA A 52 -1.26 9.06 27.29
N SER A 53 -0.67 8.37 26.31
CA SER A 53 -1.20 8.31 24.94
C SER A 53 -2.25 7.21 24.77
N ILE A 54 -2.21 6.18 25.61
CA ILE A 54 -3.11 5.03 25.59
C ILE A 54 -3.54 4.73 27.04
N ILE A 55 -4.81 4.37 27.22
CA ILE A 55 -5.35 3.91 28.51
C ILE A 55 -5.77 2.44 28.36
N VAL A 56 -5.26 1.58 29.23
CA VAL A 56 -5.62 0.15 29.31
C VAL A 56 -6.78 0.02 30.29
N VAL A 57 -8.00 0.06 29.76
CA VAL A 57 -9.24 0.18 30.55
C VAL A 57 -9.46 -1.01 31.50
N ASP A 58 -9.01 -2.20 31.12
CA ASP A 58 -9.20 -3.46 31.87
C ASP A 58 -8.05 -3.80 32.82
N ASP A 59 -7.07 -2.91 32.96
CA ASP A 59 -5.85 -3.10 33.74
C ASP A 59 -5.02 -4.36 33.38
N SER A 60 -5.25 -4.93 32.20
CA SER A 60 -4.61 -6.16 31.78
C SER A 60 -3.34 -5.89 30.98
N PHE A 61 -2.21 -6.44 31.42
CA PHE A 61 -0.98 -6.39 30.63
C PHE A 61 -1.11 -7.10 29.28
N SER A 62 -2.00 -8.10 29.18
CA SER A 62 -2.30 -8.80 27.92
C SER A 62 -2.86 -7.85 26.85
N SER A 63 -3.63 -6.83 27.25
CA SER A 63 -4.19 -5.82 26.34
C SER A 63 -3.09 -4.96 25.70
N ILE A 64 -1.96 -4.77 26.38
CA ILE A 64 -0.78 -4.11 25.82
C ILE A 64 -0.15 -4.98 24.72
N ILE A 65 -0.04 -6.29 24.95
CA ILE A 65 0.50 -7.24 23.97
C ILE A 65 -0.39 -7.27 22.72
N ALA A 66 -1.71 -7.35 22.90
CA ALA A 66 -2.68 -7.27 21.81
C ALA A 66 -2.58 -5.93 21.05
N GLY A 67 -2.42 -4.81 21.76
CA GLY A 67 -2.21 -3.51 21.14
C GLY A 67 -0.93 -3.42 20.30
N VAL A 68 0.16 -4.06 20.74
CA VAL A 68 1.39 -4.17 19.94
C VAL A 68 1.19 -5.00 18.68
N GLU A 69 0.42 -6.09 18.76
CA GLU A 69 0.06 -6.92 17.62
C GLU A 69 -0.77 -6.14 16.58
N GLU A 70 -1.83 -5.48 17.03
CA GLU A 70 -2.68 -4.65 16.16
C GLU A 70 -1.91 -3.48 15.55
N GLY A 71 -1.00 -2.85 16.31
CA GLY A 71 -0.11 -1.82 15.77
C GLY A 71 0.80 -2.33 14.64
N ARG A 72 1.29 -3.57 14.73
CA ARG A 72 2.07 -4.20 13.65
C ARG A 72 1.20 -4.50 12.43
N PHE A 73 -0.04 -4.94 12.62
CA PHE A 73 -0.97 -5.18 11.51
C PHE A 73 -1.36 -3.89 10.80
N ALA A 74 -1.69 -2.84 11.56
CA ALA A 74 -2.02 -1.53 11.02
C ALA A 74 -0.85 -0.95 10.21
N TYR A 75 0.37 -1.04 10.73
CA TYR A 75 1.56 -0.58 10.01
C TYR A 75 1.80 -1.35 8.71
N ASP A 76 1.71 -2.68 8.73
CA ASP A 76 1.82 -3.51 7.52
C ASP A 76 0.75 -3.14 6.49
N ASN A 77 -0.48 -2.84 6.91
CA ASN A 77 -1.55 -2.45 6.01
C ASN A 77 -1.33 -1.06 5.41
N ILE A 78 -0.87 -0.09 6.21
CA ILE A 78 -0.48 1.24 5.72
C ILE A 78 0.60 1.12 4.64
N ARG A 79 1.61 0.26 4.84
CA ARG A 79 2.64 0.03 3.82
C ARG A 79 2.07 -0.48 2.50
N LYS A 80 1.12 -1.43 2.54
CA LYS A 80 0.47 -1.98 1.35
C LYS A 80 -0.32 -0.90 0.60
N VAL A 81 -1.04 -0.04 1.33
CA VAL A 81 -1.77 1.10 0.76
C VAL A 81 -0.80 2.08 0.10
N ILE A 82 0.28 2.46 0.78
CA ILE A 82 1.29 3.36 0.21
C ILE A 82 1.94 2.73 -1.02
N TYR A 83 2.22 1.42 -0.99
CA TYR A 83 2.78 0.72 -2.15
C TYR A 83 1.85 0.81 -3.37
N LEU A 84 0.56 0.54 -3.20
CA LEU A 84 -0.43 0.68 -4.27
C LEU A 84 -0.45 2.11 -4.82
N LEU A 85 -0.69 3.10 -3.96
CA LEU A 85 -0.92 4.49 -4.39
C LEU A 85 0.31 5.12 -5.05
N VAL A 86 1.49 4.82 -4.54
CA VAL A 86 2.73 5.45 -5.00
C VAL A 86 3.20 4.81 -6.29
N SER A 87 3.07 3.48 -6.45
CA SER A 87 3.45 2.82 -7.69
C SER A 87 2.55 3.23 -8.86
N THR A 88 1.24 3.32 -8.65
CA THR A 88 0.29 3.77 -9.68
C THR A 88 0.48 5.25 -10.00
N GLY A 89 0.68 6.08 -8.98
CA GLY A 89 0.96 7.51 -9.16
C GLY A 89 2.27 7.77 -9.92
N ILE A 90 3.34 7.03 -9.63
CA ILE A 90 4.60 7.13 -10.41
C ILE A 90 4.37 6.66 -11.85
N ALA A 91 3.60 5.58 -12.06
CA ALA A 91 3.33 5.09 -13.40
C ALA A 91 2.60 6.12 -14.28
N GLU A 92 1.58 6.77 -13.71
CA GLU A 92 0.83 7.86 -14.34
C GLU A 92 1.71 9.07 -14.63
N LEU A 93 2.56 9.47 -13.67
CA LEU A 93 3.49 10.58 -13.83
C LEU A 93 4.50 10.31 -14.95
N LEU A 94 5.10 9.12 -14.99
CA LEU A 94 6.05 8.75 -16.02
C LEU A 94 5.40 8.68 -17.40
N LEU A 95 4.18 8.14 -17.50
CA LEU A 95 3.40 8.13 -18.74
C LEU A 95 3.22 9.56 -19.28
N PHE A 96 2.89 10.52 -18.40
CA PHE A 96 2.74 11.92 -18.75
C PHE A 96 4.05 12.56 -19.21
N ILE A 97 5.13 12.37 -18.45
CA ILE A 97 6.46 12.89 -18.78
C ILE A 97 6.93 12.35 -20.13
N LEU A 98 6.76 11.05 -20.38
CA LEU A 98 7.16 10.42 -21.63
C LEU A 98 6.36 10.95 -22.82
N ALA A 99 5.04 11.07 -22.69
CA ALA A 99 4.20 11.64 -23.74
C ALA A 99 4.64 13.05 -24.14
N ILE A 100 4.88 13.93 -23.17
CA ILE A 100 5.35 15.31 -23.44
C ILE A 100 6.75 15.32 -24.04
N SER A 101 7.67 14.51 -23.50
CA SER A 101 9.06 14.48 -23.96
C SER A 101 9.21 14.07 -25.43
N LEU A 102 8.28 13.23 -25.93
CA LEU A 102 8.24 12.81 -27.34
C LEU A 102 7.30 13.67 -28.19
N GLY A 103 6.75 14.76 -27.66
CA GLY A 103 5.80 15.63 -28.39
C GLY A 103 4.47 14.96 -28.73
N LEU A 104 4.11 13.87 -28.04
CA LEU A 104 2.84 13.18 -28.23
C LEU A 104 1.70 13.92 -27.49
N PRO A 105 0.45 13.79 -27.93
CA PRO A 105 -0.68 14.29 -27.17
C PRO A 105 -0.73 13.67 -25.77
N ILE A 106 -1.28 14.41 -24.81
CA ILE A 106 -1.41 13.95 -23.43
C ILE A 106 -2.27 12.67 -23.39
N ALA A 107 -1.72 11.61 -22.79
CA ALA A 107 -2.25 10.26 -22.82
C ALA A 107 -3.52 10.04 -21.98
N LEU A 108 -3.71 10.81 -20.90
CA LEU A 108 -4.92 10.82 -20.08
C LEU A 108 -5.24 12.24 -19.64
N ILE A 109 -6.51 12.61 -19.65
CA ILE A 109 -6.94 13.95 -19.20
C ILE A 109 -7.08 14.01 -17.66
N ALA A 110 -7.06 15.21 -17.10
CA ALA A 110 -7.08 15.43 -15.65
C ALA A 110 -8.25 14.73 -14.93
N ILE A 111 -9.45 14.75 -15.51
CA ILE A 111 -10.62 14.10 -14.92
C ILE A 111 -10.52 12.56 -14.94
N GLN A 112 -9.84 11.99 -15.93
CA GLN A 112 -9.57 10.54 -15.99
C GLN A 112 -8.54 10.13 -14.93
N LEU A 113 -7.51 10.95 -14.71
CA LEU A 113 -6.55 10.75 -13.61
C LEU A 113 -7.21 10.91 -12.24
N LEU A 114 -8.13 11.87 -12.09
CA LEU A 114 -8.92 12.02 -10.87
C LEU A 114 -9.78 10.76 -10.63
N TRP A 115 -10.40 10.22 -11.67
CA TRP A 115 -11.17 8.98 -11.59
C TRP A 115 -10.31 7.81 -11.13
N LEU A 116 -9.13 7.63 -11.73
CA LEU A 116 -8.17 6.59 -11.33
C LEU A 116 -7.74 6.73 -9.85
N ASN A 117 -7.41 7.95 -9.42
CA ASN A 117 -6.87 8.15 -8.08
C ASN A 117 -7.93 8.16 -6.97
N MET A 118 -9.09 8.77 -7.24
CA MET A 118 -10.13 8.96 -6.23
C MET A 118 -11.11 7.79 -6.16
N VAL A 119 -11.48 7.22 -7.31
CA VAL A 119 -12.52 6.19 -7.37
C VAL A 119 -11.90 4.81 -7.35
N THR A 120 -11.06 4.46 -8.33
CA THR A 120 -10.50 3.10 -8.38
C THR A 120 -9.49 2.87 -7.25
N ASN A 121 -8.41 3.66 -7.20
CA ASN A 121 -7.40 3.56 -6.17
C ASN A 121 -7.95 3.90 -4.78
N GLY A 122 -8.88 4.85 -4.66
CA GLY A 122 -9.50 5.22 -3.39
C GLY A 122 -10.26 4.06 -2.73
N ILE A 123 -11.13 3.38 -3.49
CA ILE A 123 -11.87 2.20 -3.01
C ILE A 123 -10.89 1.07 -2.66
N GLN A 124 -9.92 0.79 -3.53
CA GLN A 124 -8.95 -0.29 -3.32
C GLN A 124 -8.03 -0.04 -2.12
N GLY A 125 -7.53 1.19 -1.97
CA GLY A 125 -6.67 1.59 -0.86
C GLY A 125 -7.40 1.52 0.47
N ALA A 126 -8.64 2.02 0.53
CA ALA A 126 -9.50 1.85 1.70
C ALA A 126 -9.69 0.37 2.03
N ALA A 127 -9.93 -0.47 1.02
CA ALA A 127 -10.16 -1.88 1.25
C ALA A 127 -8.92 -2.68 1.67
N LEU A 128 -7.74 -2.27 1.20
CA LEU A 128 -6.45 -2.85 1.57
C LEU A 128 -6.06 -2.54 3.03
N ALA A 129 -6.57 -1.44 3.59
CA ALA A 129 -6.40 -1.10 5.01
C ALA A 129 -7.01 -2.16 5.95
N PHE A 130 -8.00 -2.93 5.48
CA PHE A 130 -8.67 -4.01 6.21
C PHE A 130 -8.10 -5.42 5.92
N GLU A 131 -6.91 -5.52 5.32
CA GLU A 131 -6.27 -6.81 5.13
C GLU A 131 -5.94 -7.46 6.49
N LYS A 132 -6.30 -8.74 6.68
CA LYS A 132 -6.01 -9.45 7.92
C LYS A 132 -4.52 -9.45 8.23
N GLY A 133 -4.18 -9.34 9.52
CA GLY A 133 -2.82 -9.36 10.03
C GLY A 133 -1.98 -10.56 9.55
N GLU A 134 -0.68 -10.36 9.32
CA GLU A 134 0.21 -11.45 8.97
C GLU A 134 0.45 -12.36 10.18
N PRO A 135 0.20 -13.70 10.11
CA PRO A 135 0.36 -14.59 11.26
C PRO A 135 1.76 -14.63 11.88
N GLU A 136 2.75 -14.13 11.16
CA GLU A 136 4.14 -14.07 11.60
C GLU A 136 4.51 -12.71 12.20
N ALA A 137 3.56 -11.77 12.31
CA ALA A 137 3.84 -10.41 12.73
C ALA A 137 4.53 -10.34 14.09
N MET A 138 4.07 -11.13 15.06
CA MET A 138 4.64 -11.19 16.42
C MET A 138 5.94 -12.01 16.51
N LYS A 139 6.23 -12.86 15.52
CA LYS A 139 7.51 -13.62 15.45
C LYS A 139 8.66 -12.77 14.92
N ARG A 140 8.38 -11.67 14.22
CA ARG A 140 9.37 -10.74 13.69
C ARG A 140 9.92 -9.86 14.83
N LYS A 141 11.22 -9.53 14.77
CA LYS A 141 11.82 -8.53 15.68
C LYS A 141 11.13 -7.16 15.49
N PRO A 142 11.08 -6.30 16.52
CA PRO A 142 10.64 -4.92 16.35
C PRO A 142 11.43 -4.23 15.25
N ARG A 143 10.73 -3.42 14.46
CA ARG A 143 11.33 -2.63 13.40
C ARG A 143 12.28 -1.58 13.98
N PRO A 144 13.47 -1.35 13.38
CA PRO A 144 14.34 -0.25 13.77
C PRO A 144 13.61 1.11 13.62
N PRO A 145 13.66 2.00 14.63
CA PRO A 145 12.97 3.29 14.56
C PRO A 145 13.46 4.21 13.42
N SER A 146 14.69 4.01 12.97
CA SER A 146 15.32 4.74 11.86
C SER A 146 14.96 4.22 10.47
N GLU A 147 14.38 3.02 10.37
CA GLU A 147 13.96 2.50 9.07
C GLU A 147 12.82 3.38 8.54
N GLY A 148 12.83 3.79 7.27
CA GLY A 148 11.73 4.54 6.66
C GLY A 148 10.58 3.64 6.22
N ILE A 149 9.43 4.20 5.84
CA ILE A 149 8.36 3.40 5.20
C ILE A 149 8.92 2.78 3.90
N PHE A 150 9.54 3.59 3.04
CA PHE A 150 10.23 3.12 1.84
C PHE A 150 11.60 2.53 2.18
N ASN A 151 11.61 1.28 2.65
CA ASN A 151 12.84 0.51 2.71
C ASN A 151 13.21 0.00 1.30
N ARG A 152 14.40 -0.58 1.18
CA ARG A 152 14.93 -1.05 -0.10
C ARG A 152 13.98 -2.00 -0.84
N LEU A 153 13.32 -2.91 -0.13
CA LEU A 153 12.37 -3.85 -0.73
C LEU A 153 11.18 -3.12 -1.35
N MET A 154 10.55 -2.23 -0.58
CA MET A 154 9.41 -1.45 -1.06
C MET A 154 9.79 -0.55 -2.23
N LEU A 155 10.97 0.09 -2.19
CA LEU A 155 11.45 0.93 -3.29
C LEU A 155 11.66 0.11 -4.58
N GLU A 156 12.31 -1.04 -4.48
CA GLU A 156 12.52 -1.95 -5.63
C GLU A 156 11.17 -2.40 -6.23
N GLU A 157 10.21 -2.78 -5.39
CA GLU A 157 8.87 -3.19 -5.82
C GLU A 157 8.07 -2.03 -6.45
N THR A 158 8.05 -0.85 -5.82
CA THR A 158 7.37 0.35 -6.33
C THR A 158 7.92 0.79 -7.67
N VAL A 159 9.26 0.84 -7.82
CA VAL A 159 9.88 1.26 -9.08
C VAL A 159 9.63 0.24 -10.18
N LEU A 160 9.79 -1.05 -9.88
CA LEU A 160 9.57 -2.10 -10.86
C LEU A 160 8.11 -2.12 -11.35
N SER A 161 7.15 -2.06 -10.43
CA SER A 161 5.73 -2.07 -10.82
C SER A 161 5.36 -0.83 -11.63
N ALA A 162 5.85 0.34 -11.23
CA ALA A 162 5.63 1.57 -11.97
C ALA A 162 6.20 1.50 -13.39
N LEU A 163 7.44 1.03 -13.55
CA LEU A 163 8.08 0.89 -14.87
C LEU A 163 7.36 -0.09 -15.78
N VAL A 164 6.83 -1.20 -15.25
CA VAL A 164 6.03 -2.15 -16.03
C VAL A 164 4.73 -1.51 -16.49
N MET A 165 3.99 -0.88 -15.57
CA MET A 165 2.74 -0.20 -15.90
C MET A 165 2.98 0.91 -16.94
N THR A 166 3.95 1.78 -16.73
CA THR A 166 4.34 2.83 -17.70
C THR A 166 4.76 2.23 -19.03
N GLY A 167 5.65 1.24 -19.05
CA GLY A 167 6.17 0.68 -20.29
C GLY A 167 5.07 0.08 -21.17
N VAL A 168 4.13 -0.65 -20.57
CA VAL A 168 3.01 -1.26 -21.30
C VAL A 168 1.98 -0.21 -21.73
N THR A 169 1.61 0.70 -20.83
CA THR A 169 0.60 1.73 -21.14
C THR A 169 1.11 2.74 -22.16
N PHE A 170 2.37 3.17 -22.03
CA PHE A 170 3.02 4.05 -22.99
C PHE A 170 3.24 3.34 -24.33
N GLY A 171 3.64 2.06 -24.32
CA GLY A 171 3.77 1.27 -25.54
C GLY A 171 2.43 1.17 -26.30
N LEU A 172 1.33 0.91 -25.59
CA LEU A 172 0.00 0.92 -26.18
C LEU A 172 -0.38 2.31 -26.70
N TRP A 173 -0.11 3.37 -25.92
CA TRP A 173 -0.39 4.75 -26.34
C TRP A 173 0.29 5.10 -27.65
N VAL A 174 1.61 4.86 -27.75
CA VAL A 174 2.39 5.10 -28.97
C VAL A 174 1.86 4.27 -30.13
N TYR A 175 1.53 2.98 -29.89
CA TYR A 175 0.96 2.11 -30.91
C TYR A 175 -0.35 2.68 -31.47
N LEU A 176 -1.29 3.08 -30.62
CA LEU A 176 -2.60 3.59 -31.06
C LEU A 176 -2.44 4.89 -31.86
N ILE A 177 -1.63 5.84 -31.37
CA ILE A 177 -1.40 7.11 -32.04
C ILE A 177 -0.73 6.91 -33.41
N ASN A 178 0.28 6.04 -33.50
CA ASN A 178 0.96 5.76 -34.76
C ASN A 178 0.08 5.03 -35.79
N ASN A 179 -0.93 4.28 -35.33
CA ASN A 179 -1.93 3.65 -36.19
C ASN A 179 -3.11 4.60 -36.54
N GLY A 180 -3.00 5.89 -36.24
CA GLY A 180 -3.98 6.91 -36.65
C GLY A 180 -5.28 6.89 -35.85
N TRP A 181 -5.28 6.29 -34.66
CA TRP A 181 -6.47 6.29 -33.79
C TRP A 181 -6.84 7.71 -33.37
N ALA A 182 -8.15 7.97 -33.26
CA ALA A 182 -8.61 9.21 -32.68
C ALA A 182 -8.15 9.31 -31.22
N ILE A 183 -7.63 10.48 -30.83
CA ILE A 183 -7.01 10.71 -29.51
C ILE A 183 -7.96 10.32 -28.37
N ASN A 184 -9.25 10.64 -28.49
CA ASN A 184 -10.24 10.32 -27.45
C ASN A 184 -10.52 8.82 -27.35
N GLU A 185 -10.49 8.08 -28.46
CA GLU A 185 -10.66 6.62 -28.46
C GLU A 185 -9.43 5.93 -27.85
N ALA A 186 -8.23 6.42 -28.20
CA ALA A 186 -6.98 5.94 -27.60
C ALA A 186 -6.96 6.18 -26.08
N ARG A 187 -7.40 7.35 -25.61
CA ARG A 187 -7.55 7.69 -24.18
C ARG A 187 -8.54 6.77 -23.48
N ASN A 188 -9.69 6.51 -24.10
CA ASN A 188 -10.72 5.62 -23.56
C ASN A 188 -10.17 4.21 -23.32
N LEU A 189 -9.46 3.66 -24.32
CA LEU A 189 -8.86 2.33 -24.20
C LEU A 189 -7.71 2.30 -23.17
N LEU A 190 -6.88 3.36 -23.15
CA LEU A 190 -5.78 3.48 -22.20
C LEU A 190 -6.27 3.59 -20.75
N LEU A 191 -7.36 4.33 -20.52
CA LEU A 191 -7.99 4.43 -19.21
C LEU A 191 -8.47 3.06 -18.74
N LEU A 192 -9.15 2.30 -19.61
CA LEU A 192 -9.60 0.94 -19.26
C LEU A 192 -8.40 0.02 -18.95
N LEU A 193 -7.32 0.10 -19.71
CA LEU A 193 -6.09 -0.64 -19.42
C LEU A 193 -5.53 -0.27 -18.03
N MET A 194 -5.49 1.02 -17.68
CA MET A 194 -5.03 1.47 -16.35
C MET A 194 -5.91 0.94 -15.22
N VAL A 195 -7.23 0.94 -15.38
CA VAL A 195 -8.17 0.37 -14.40
C VAL A 195 -7.88 -1.12 -14.18
N ILE A 196 -7.69 -1.89 -15.27
CA ILE A 196 -7.39 -3.33 -15.16
C ILE A 196 -6.00 -3.55 -14.55
N PHE A 197 -5.00 -2.73 -14.89
CA PHE A 197 -3.68 -2.77 -14.26
C PHE A 197 -3.76 -2.56 -12.75
N GLN A 198 -4.47 -1.53 -12.29
CA GLN A 198 -4.66 -1.24 -10.87
C GLN A 198 -5.38 -2.39 -10.16
N ASN A 199 -6.46 -2.92 -10.77
CA ASN A 199 -7.18 -4.09 -10.27
C ASN A 199 -6.29 -5.33 -10.12
N MET A 200 -5.31 -5.53 -11.00
CA MET A 200 -4.35 -6.64 -10.87
C MET A 200 -3.24 -6.31 -9.87
N HIS A 201 -2.72 -5.08 -9.91
CA HIS A 201 -1.60 -4.64 -9.08
C HIS A 201 -1.95 -4.63 -7.60
N VAL A 202 -3.19 -4.33 -7.22
CA VAL A 202 -3.61 -4.38 -5.82
C VAL A 202 -3.44 -5.78 -5.20
N PHE A 203 -3.61 -6.86 -5.98
CA PHE A 203 -3.34 -8.21 -5.49
C PHE A 203 -1.84 -8.47 -5.26
N ASN A 204 -0.96 -7.86 -6.05
CA ASN A 204 0.48 -7.87 -5.79
C ASN A 204 0.82 -7.12 -4.50
N CYS A 205 0.11 -6.02 -4.22
CA CYS A 205 0.30 -5.18 -3.04
C CYS A 205 -0.15 -5.84 -1.73
N ARG A 206 -0.95 -6.92 -1.77
CA ARG A 206 -1.41 -7.62 -0.56
C ARG A 206 -0.27 -8.22 0.27
N SER A 207 0.89 -8.48 -0.35
CA SER A 207 2.11 -8.89 0.36
C SER A 207 3.37 -8.59 -0.45
N GLU A 208 4.35 -7.93 0.18
CA GLU A 208 5.70 -7.66 -0.36
C GLU A 208 6.54 -8.95 -0.51
N LYS A 209 6.17 -10.05 0.19
CA LYS A 209 7.00 -11.27 0.30
C LYS A 209 6.33 -12.52 -0.25
N LYS A 210 5.00 -12.62 -0.07
CA LYS A 210 4.22 -13.77 -0.52
C LYS A 210 3.73 -13.55 -1.94
N SER A 211 3.66 -14.65 -2.67
CA SER A 211 3.08 -14.69 -4.02
C SER A 211 1.60 -14.30 -3.94
N ALA A 212 1.12 -13.49 -4.88
CA ALA A 212 -0.28 -13.09 -5.01
C ALA A 212 -1.20 -14.32 -5.12
N PHE A 213 -0.75 -15.38 -5.80
CA PHE A 213 -1.49 -16.64 -5.93
C PHE A 213 -1.56 -17.46 -4.63
N ARG A 214 -0.68 -17.17 -3.66
CA ARG A 214 -0.66 -17.86 -2.36
C ARG A 214 -1.40 -17.11 -1.27
N VAL A 215 -1.82 -15.86 -1.50
CA VAL A 215 -2.60 -15.08 -0.53
C VAL A 215 -4.08 -15.33 -0.82
N PRO A 216 -4.81 -16.08 0.03
CA PRO A 216 -6.20 -16.40 -0.24
C PRO A 216 -7.07 -15.15 -0.32
N ILE A 217 -8.03 -15.16 -1.24
CA ILE A 217 -9.07 -14.11 -1.37
C ILE A 217 -9.85 -13.97 -0.05
N SER A 218 -10.09 -15.07 0.67
CA SER A 218 -10.79 -15.12 1.96
C SER A 218 -10.11 -14.36 3.11
N ARG A 219 -8.85 -13.94 2.93
CA ARG A 219 -8.20 -13.04 3.90
C ARG A 219 -8.80 -11.64 3.87
N ASN A 220 -9.29 -11.18 2.72
CA ASN A 220 -9.89 -9.87 2.59
C ASN A 220 -10.98 -9.87 1.51
N TYR A 221 -12.19 -10.26 1.91
CA TYR A 221 -13.37 -10.18 1.05
C TYR A 221 -13.72 -8.72 0.71
N PHE A 222 -13.46 -7.78 1.62
CA PHE A 222 -13.73 -6.36 1.40
C PHE A 222 -12.89 -5.80 0.25
N LEU A 223 -11.61 -6.18 0.14
CA LEU A 223 -10.76 -5.85 -1.01
C LEU A 223 -11.31 -6.42 -2.31
N SER A 224 -11.71 -7.68 -2.31
CA SER A 224 -12.17 -8.36 -3.52
C SER A 224 -13.49 -7.75 -4.02
N LEU A 225 -14.42 -7.47 -3.10
CA LEU A 225 -15.65 -6.74 -3.39
C LEU A 225 -15.38 -5.30 -3.81
N GLY A 226 -14.40 -4.63 -3.21
CA GLY A 226 -13.97 -3.28 -3.58
C GLY A 226 -13.42 -3.21 -5.00
N VAL A 227 -12.56 -4.17 -5.39
CA VAL A 227 -12.03 -4.29 -6.76
C VAL A 227 -13.16 -4.54 -7.75
N LEU A 228 -14.05 -5.51 -7.47
CA LEU A 228 -15.20 -5.80 -8.32
C LEU A 228 -16.14 -4.59 -8.42
N GLY A 229 -16.39 -3.90 -7.31
CA GLY A 229 -17.23 -2.71 -7.25
C GLY A 229 -16.66 -1.54 -8.06
N ALA A 230 -15.37 -1.22 -7.86
CA ALA A 230 -14.69 -0.17 -8.62
C ALA A 230 -14.65 -0.50 -10.12
N PHE A 231 -14.39 -1.76 -10.49
CA PHE A 231 -14.39 -2.20 -11.88
C PHE A 231 -15.79 -2.13 -12.50
N SER A 232 -16.81 -2.59 -11.78
CA SER A 232 -18.21 -2.51 -12.22
C SER A 232 -18.65 -1.06 -12.38
N LEU A 233 -18.21 -0.17 -11.50
CA LEU A 233 -18.49 1.27 -11.58
C LEU A 233 -17.84 1.89 -12.82
N HIS A 234 -16.61 1.49 -13.16
CA HIS A 234 -15.96 1.94 -14.39
C HIS A 234 -16.70 1.42 -15.64
N ILE A 235 -17.11 0.15 -15.65
CA ILE A 235 -17.94 -0.41 -16.74
C ILE A 235 -19.24 0.38 -16.85
N ALA A 236 -19.97 0.61 -15.75
CA ALA A 236 -21.20 1.40 -15.75
C ALA A 236 -21.00 2.84 -16.27
N ALA A 237 -19.86 3.47 -15.94
CA ALA A 237 -19.50 4.78 -16.45
C ALA A 237 -19.34 4.79 -17.98
N MET A 238 -18.86 3.70 -18.58
CA MET A 238 -18.76 3.57 -20.05
C MET A 238 -20.13 3.51 -20.75
N TYR A 239 -21.22 3.17 -20.05
CA TYR A 239 -22.58 3.07 -20.62
C TYR A 239 -23.54 4.18 -20.15
N THR A 240 -23.09 5.08 -19.27
CA THR A 240 -23.94 6.14 -18.71
C THR A 240 -23.65 7.47 -19.40
N PRO A 241 -24.62 8.11 -20.10
CA PRO A 241 -24.37 9.31 -20.91
C PRO A 241 -23.64 10.46 -20.18
N PHE A 242 -24.07 10.77 -18.96
CA PHE A 242 -23.42 11.79 -18.13
C PHE A 242 -21.94 11.47 -17.86
N MET A 243 -21.62 10.20 -17.58
CA MET A 243 -20.26 9.76 -17.32
C MET A 243 -19.40 9.69 -18.58
N GLN A 244 -20.00 9.35 -19.72
CA GLN A 244 -19.33 9.36 -21.02
C GLN A 244 -18.84 10.77 -21.38
N GLU A 245 -19.68 11.78 -21.15
CA GLU A 245 -19.31 13.18 -21.34
C GLU A 245 -18.23 13.60 -20.34
N LEU A 246 -18.46 13.36 -19.05
CA LEU A 246 -17.56 13.78 -17.97
C LEU A 246 -16.16 13.17 -18.08
N LEU A 247 -16.05 11.86 -18.30
CA LEU A 247 -14.78 11.15 -18.36
C LEU A 247 -14.22 11.03 -19.79
N SER A 248 -14.96 11.48 -20.81
CA SER A 248 -14.64 11.23 -22.22
C SER A 248 -14.44 9.73 -22.50
N VAL A 249 -15.34 8.90 -21.98
CA VAL A 249 -15.31 7.43 -22.11
C VAL A 249 -16.45 6.91 -22.97
N ARG A 250 -16.27 5.72 -23.55
CA ARG A 250 -17.27 5.03 -24.38
C ARG A 250 -17.15 3.52 -24.20
N PRO A 251 -18.19 2.73 -24.55
CA PRO A 251 -18.08 1.28 -24.59
C PRO A 251 -16.91 0.84 -25.48
N VAL A 252 -16.17 -0.16 -25.03
CA VAL A 252 -15.01 -0.72 -25.75
C VAL A 252 -15.40 -2.04 -26.38
N ASP A 253 -15.01 -2.23 -27.64
CA ASP A 253 -15.29 -3.46 -28.39
C ASP A 253 -14.70 -4.69 -27.71
N ILE A 254 -15.44 -5.81 -27.81
CA ILE A 254 -15.10 -7.07 -27.15
C ILE A 254 -13.69 -7.59 -27.51
N GLN A 255 -13.20 -7.27 -28.70
CA GLN A 255 -11.88 -7.68 -29.18
C GLN A 255 -10.75 -7.09 -28.32
N TRP A 256 -10.91 -5.84 -27.87
CA TRP A 256 -9.90 -5.15 -27.09
C TRP A 256 -9.83 -5.65 -25.65
N TRP A 257 -10.92 -6.15 -25.08
CA TRP A 257 -10.97 -6.68 -23.72
C TRP A 257 -9.92 -7.78 -23.49
N GLY A 258 -9.79 -8.73 -24.44
CA GLY A 258 -8.80 -9.80 -24.35
C GLY A 258 -7.36 -9.26 -24.39
N ILE A 259 -7.10 -8.33 -25.32
CA ILE A 259 -5.77 -7.73 -25.51
C ILE A 259 -5.35 -6.94 -24.27
N ILE A 260 -6.17 -6.01 -23.80
CA ILE A 260 -5.82 -5.16 -22.65
C ILE A 260 -5.73 -5.96 -21.35
N THR A 261 -6.55 -6.99 -21.18
CA THR A 261 -6.45 -7.90 -20.03
C THR A 261 -5.13 -8.68 -20.08
N GLY A 262 -4.75 -9.17 -21.26
CA GLY A 262 -3.46 -9.84 -21.48
C GLY A 262 -2.27 -8.92 -21.21
N LEU A 263 -2.34 -7.66 -21.68
CA LEU A 263 -1.34 -6.64 -21.39
C LEU A 263 -1.27 -6.33 -19.89
N ALA A 264 -2.40 -6.15 -19.22
CA ALA A 264 -2.45 -5.90 -17.79
C ALA A 264 -1.85 -7.06 -16.97
N PHE A 265 -2.04 -8.31 -17.42
CA PHE A 265 -1.52 -9.50 -16.73
C PHE A 265 0.01 -9.53 -16.63
N SER A 266 0.71 -8.76 -17.47
CA SER A 266 2.16 -8.55 -17.37
C SER A 266 2.60 -8.10 -15.98
N ILE A 267 1.82 -7.29 -15.25
CA ILE A 267 2.20 -6.83 -13.90
C ILE A 267 2.24 -7.98 -12.91
N ILE A 268 1.31 -8.94 -13.01
CA ILE A 268 1.32 -10.13 -12.16
C ILE A 268 2.54 -10.97 -12.48
N ILE A 269 2.80 -11.24 -13.76
CA ILE A 269 3.93 -12.06 -14.20
C ILE A 269 5.26 -11.49 -13.70
N VAL A 270 5.52 -10.20 -13.97
CA VAL A 270 6.81 -9.58 -13.61
C VAL A 270 7.00 -9.53 -12.10
N MET A 271 5.97 -9.15 -11.33
CA MET A 271 6.08 -9.08 -9.88
C MET A 271 6.21 -10.46 -9.22
N GLU A 272 5.58 -11.49 -9.78
CA GLU A 272 5.75 -12.87 -9.30
C GLU A 272 7.14 -13.41 -9.58
N ILE A 273 7.68 -13.15 -10.78
CA ILE A 273 9.07 -13.49 -11.11
C ILE A 273 10.02 -12.79 -10.14
N TYR A 274 9.82 -11.49 -9.90
CA TYR A 274 10.61 -10.71 -8.96
C TYR A 274 10.58 -11.33 -7.55
N LYS A 275 9.39 -11.62 -7.01
CA LYS A 275 9.24 -12.22 -5.67
C LYS A 275 9.90 -13.60 -5.58
N VAL A 276 9.80 -14.43 -6.62
CA VAL A 276 10.46 -15.75 -6.68
C VAL A 276 11.97 -15.61 -6.70
N VAL A 277 12.52 -14.73 -7.54
CA VAL A 277 13.96 -14.47 -7.64
C VAL A 277 14.49 -13.92 -6.30
N LYS A 278 13.82 -12.93 -5.71
CA LYS A 278 14.21 -12.34 -4.43
C LYS A 278 14.25 -13.38 -3.31
N ARG A 279 13.23 -14.25 -3.23
CA ARG A 279 13.16 -15.35 -2.25
C ARG A 279 14.27 -16.37 -2.41
N ARG A 280 14.63 -16.71 -3.65
CA ARG A 280 15.76 -17.64 -3.92
C ARG A 280 17.10 -17.03 -3.55
N LEU A 281 17.29 -15.73 -3.82
CA LEU A 281 18.52 -15.03 -3.43
C LEU A 281 18.65 -14.94 -1.92
N THR A 282 17.63 -14.46 -1.21
CA THR A 282 17.68 -14.36 0.26
C THR A 282 17.77 -15.73 0.96
N GLY A 283 17.09 -16.75 0.44
CA GLY A 283 17.18 -18.13 0.94
C GLY A 283 18.56 -18.77 0.75
N LYS A 284 19.30 -18.42 -0.32
CA LYS A 284 20.69 -18.82 -0.50
C LYS A 284 21.63 -18.14 0.51
N PHE A 285 21.41 -16.86 0.80
CA PHE A 285 22.24 -16.13 1.77
C PHE A 285 22.02 -16.58 3.23
N SER A 286 20.81 -16.99 3.61
CA SER A 286 20.57 -17.55 4.96
C SER A 286 21.19 -18.94 5.18
N GLY A 287 21.46 -19.70 4.10
CA GLY A 287 22.18 -20.98 4.19
C GLY A 287 23.68 -20.82 4.41
N LEU A 288 24.27 -19.70 4.00
CA LEU A 288 25.69 -19.38 4.20
C LEU A 288 25.97 -18.73 5.57
N SER A 289 25.01 -17.98 6.13
CA SER A 289 25.14 -17.38 7.48
C SER A 289 24.97 -18.39 8.63
N GLY A 290 24.64 -19.65 8.33
CA GLY A 290 24.64 -20.74 9.31
C GLY A 290 25.95 -21.53 9.35
N ILE A 291 26.96 -21.12 8.57
CA ILE A 291 28.26 -21.79 8.42
C ILE A 291 29.42 -20.87 8.91
N LEU A 292 29.13 -19.62 9.26
CA LEU A 292 30.06 -18.67 9.90
C LEU A 292 29.56 -18.32 11.30
#